data_AF-A0AAD9S6E0-F1
#
_entry.id   AF-A0AAD9S6E0-F1
#
_cell.length_a   1.000
_cell.length_b   1.000
_cell.length_c   1.000
_cell.angle_alpha   90.00
_cell.angle_beta   90.00
_cell.angle_gamma   90.00
#
_symmetry.space_group_name_H-M   'P 1'
#
loop_
_entity.id
_entity.type
_entity.pdbx_description
1 polymer ?
#
loop_
_entity_poly.entity_id
_entity_poly.type
_entity_poly.pdbx_seq_one_letter_code
_entity_poly.pdbx_strand_id
1 'polypeptide(L)'
;MPSTDEPPQMDWTFGPCSASCIAALCSSPTDESCICPDKRSGAPPWRRDLMECLYANCTSLEYYETAGITYHTCGITNTVEVSLGPLIAITSAFQLLFFAARMASIRIKRERKWSWEDISFVVSSVLLVLTLPVISLENYYGFLSNIWTLRIWNIDDFAKVFFCYSILYSLSLAMIKISIVFLYLRIFRAQGVLVHYIIVGTQVFNVIIFIIFLVGLFFACQPLAYYWSYAAPVNGTCPDPIDRGLVYASLNTIMDAWLLVLPMSQIWSMGLSWRSKLGVLTMFSLGLV
;
A
#
# COMPACT_ATOMS: atom_id res chain seq x y z
N MET A 1 31.35 -17.26 -14.98
CA MET A 1 30.47 -17.39 -16.16
C MET A 1 29.08 -16.91 -15.73
N PRO A 2 28.70 -15.66 -16.00
CA PRO A 2 27.31 -15.25 -15.91
C PRO A 2 26.67 -15.46 -17.29
N SER A 3 25.70 -16.37 -17.38
CA SER A 3 24.75 -16.40 -18.48
C SER A 3 23.91 -15.13 -18.39
N THR A 4 24.11 -14.25 -19.36
CA THR A 4 23.15 -13.22 -19.73
C THR A 4 21.93 -13.95 -20.29
N ASP A 5 20.98 -14.30 -19.42
CA ASP A 5 19.65 -14.66 -19.85
C ASP A 5 19.00 -13.37 -20.37
N GLU A 6 19.21 -13.10 -21.67
CA GLU A 6 18.34 -12.19 -22.40
C GLU A 6 16.90 -12.67 -22.19
N PRO A 7 15.97 -11.77 -21.79
CA PRO A 7 14.59 -12.15 -21.64
C PRO A 7 14.06 -12.69 -22.97
N PRO A 8 13.26 -13.77 -22.98
CA PRO A 8 12.66 -14.27 -24.20
C PRO A 8 11.87 -13.15 -24.89
N GLN A 9 12.11 -12.96 -26.19
CA GLN A 9 11.34 -12.02 -27.01
C GLN A 9 9.85 -12.37 -26.88
N MET A 10 9.05 -11.43 -26.39
CA MET A 10 7.61 -11.58 -26.29
C MET A 10 7.03 -11.49 -27.70
N ASP A 11 6.43 -12.58 -28.19
CA ASP A 11 5.66 -12.56 -29.44
C ASP A 11 4.41 -11.70 -29.22
N TRP A 12 4.33 -10.56 -29.90
CA TRP A 12 3.24 -9.57 -29.80
C TRP A 12 1.97 -10.02 -30.54
N THR A 13 1.63 -11.30 -30.45
CA THR A 13 0.49 -11.91 -31.14
C THR A 13 -0.58 -12.29 -30.14
N PHE A 14 -1.82 -11.90 -30.40
CA PHE A 14 -2.96 -12.29 -29.56
C PHE A 14 -3.14 -13.82 -29.56
N GLY A 15 -3.25 -14.39 -28.36
CA GLY A 15 -3.55 -15.81 -28.18
C GLY A 15 -4.96 -16.20 -28.65
N PRO A 16 -5.28 -17.50 -28.63
CA PRO A 16 -6.57 -18.00 -29.13
C PRO A 16 -7.77 -17.48 -28.34
N CYS A 17 -7.67 -17.37 -27.01
CA CYS A 17 -8.76 -16.82 -26.20
C CYS A 17 -9.01 -15.34 -26.51
N SER A 18 -7.95 -14.53 -26.58
CA SER A 18 -8.10 -13.11 -26.91
C SER A 18 -8.54 -12.87 -28.35
N ALA A 19 -8.10 -13.71 -29.29
CA ALA A 19 -8.61 -13.67 -30.66
C ALA A 19 -10.14 -13.88 -30.71
N SER A 20 -10.72 -14.71 -29.83
CA SER A 20 -12.17 -14.91 -29.77
C SER A 20 -12.92 -13.67 -29.26
N CYS A 21 -12.42 -13.01 -28.21
CA CYS A 21 -12.98 -11.76 -27.70
C CYS A 21 -12.81 -10.60 -28.69
N ILE A 22 -11.66 -10.53 -29.37
CA ILE A 22 -11.41 -9.51 -30.39
C ILE A 22 -12.32 -9.75 -31.60
N ALA A 23 -12.50 -10.99 -32.06
CA ALA A 23 -13.39 -11.30 -33.17
C ALA A 23 -14.87 -11.01 -32.86
N ALA A 24 -15.28 -11.06 -31.59
CA ALA A 24 -16.63 -10.70 -31.17
C ALA A 24 -16.88 -9.18 -31.23
N LEU A 25 -15.82 -8.36 -31.12
CA LEU A 25 -15.91 -6.90 -30.99
C LEU A 25 -15.38 -6.14 -32.21
N CYS A 26 -14.47 -6.75 -32.97
CA CYS A 26 -13.70 -6.15 -34.05
C CYS A 26 -13.70 -7.06 -35.28
N SER A 27 -13.58 -6.46 -36.46
CA SER A 27 -13.54 -7.17 -37.75
C SER A 27 -12.29 -8.03 -37.97
N SER A 28 -11.18 -7.69 -37.30
CA SER A 28 -9.90 -8.40 -37.42
C SER A 28 -9.08 -8.29 -36.13
N PRO A 29 -8.29 -9.32 -35.77
CA PRO A 29 -7.33 -9.26 -34.65
C PRO A 29 -6.19 -8.24 -34.84
N THR A 30 -6.01 -7.70 -36.04
CA THR A 30 -5.00 -6.66 -36.36
C THR A 30 -5.59 -5.26 -36.47
N ASP A 31 -6.89 -5.08 -36.21
CA ASP A 31 -7.55 -3.79 -36.36
C ASP A 31 -7.23 -2.86 -35.17
N GLU A 32 -6.08 -2.17 -35.27
CA GLU A 32 -5.61 -1.23 -34.25
C GLU A 32 -6.65 -0.13 -33.96
N SER A 33 -7.41 0.29 -34.97
CA SER A 33 -8.42 1.34 -34.81
C SER A 33 -9.63 0.90 -33.99
N CYS A 34 -9.99 -0.39 -34.05
CA CYS A 34 -11.07 -0.96 -33.25
C CYS A 34 -10.63 -1.28 -31.80
N ILE A 35 -9.39 -1.76 -31.65
CA ILE A 35 -8.79 -2.11 -30.35
C ILE A 35 -8.48 -0.83 -29.53
N CYS A 36 -8.01 0.21 -30.20
CA CYS A 36 -7.57 1.48 -29.61
C CYS A 36 -8.45 2.66 -30.11
N PRO A 37 -9.76 2.68 -29.80
CA PRO A 37 -10.72 3.58 -30.44
C PRO A 37 -10.52 5.06 -30.06
N ASP A 38 -9.90 5.36 -28.93
CA ASP A 38 -9.96 6.69 -28.33
C ASP A 38 -8.58 7.21 -27.87
N LYS A 39 -7.82 7.81 -28.80
CA LYS A 39 -6.49 8.41 -28.51
C LYS A 39 -6.56 9.86 -27.98
N ARG A 40 -7.75 10.48 -27.83
CA ARG A 40 -7.89 11.95 -27.67
C ARG A 40 -8.81 12.45 -26.55
N SER A 41 -9.55 11.59 -25.83
CA SER A 41 -10.72 12.00 -25.04
C SER A 41 -10.57 11.90 -23.50
N GLY A 42 -9.40 11.52 -22.97
CA GLY A 42 -9.24 11.28 -21.52
C GLY A 42 -9.91 9.99 -21.03
N ALA A 43 -10.53 9.22 -21.92
CA ALA A 43 -10.89 7.82 -21.73
C ALA A 43 -9.63 6.92 -21.84
N PRO A 44 -9.65 5.68 -21.29
CA PRO A 44 -8.55 4.75 -21.48
C PRO A 44 -8.33 4.49 -22.99
N PRO A 45 -7.07 4.52 -23.49
CA PRO A 45 -6.75 4.35 -24.91
C PRO A 45 -6.98 2.94 -25.49
N TRP A 46 -7.74 2.09 -24.79
CA TRP A 46 -8.14 0.74 -25.19
C TRP A 46 -9.64 0.53 -24.95
N ARG A 47 -10.25 -0.42 -25.67
CA ARG A 47 -11.67 -0.77 -25.51
C ARG A 47 -11.94 -1.46 -24.16
N ARG A 48 -12.90 -0.95 -23.37
CA ARG A 48 -13.31 -1.54 -22.08
C ARG A 48 -14.00 -2.89 -22.24
N ASP A 49 -14.92 -2.98 -23.19
CA ASP A 49 -15.66 -4.21 -23.48
C ASP A 49 -14.75 -5.40 -23.82
N LEU A 50 -13.57 -5.12 -24.41
CA LEU A 50 -12.56 -6.14 -24.67
C LEU A 50 -12.00 -6.70 -23.35
N MET A 51 -11.65 -5.83 -22.41
CA MET A 51 -11.13 -6.25 -21.10
C MET A 51 -12.20 -6.98 -20.28
N GLU A 52 -13.46 -6.56 -20.37
CA GLU A 52 -14.59 -7.26 -19.73
C GLU A 52 -14.79 -8.67 -20.30
N CYS A 53 -14.70 -8.84 -21.64
CA CYS A 53 -14.77 -10.16 -22.27
C CYS A 53 -13.61 -11.06 -21.84
N LEU A 54 -12.38 -10.53 -21.83
CA LEU A 54 -11.20 -11.29 -21.43
C LEU A 54 -11.29 -11.71 -19.96
N TYR A 55 -11.75 -10.82 -19.08
CA TYR A 55 -11.94 -11.12 -17.66
C TYR A 55 -13.00 -12.21 -17.43
N ALA A 56 -14.07 -12.22 -18.22
CA ALA A 56 -15.15 -13.19 -18.09
C ALA A 56 -14.82 -14.58 -18.68
N ASN A 57 -14.05 -14.63 -19.78
CA ASN A 57 -13.92 -15.83 -20.61
C ASN A 57 -12.50 -16.40 -20.72
N CYS A 58 -11.46 -15.64 -20.36
CA CYS A 58 -10.07 -16.07 -20.49
C CYS A 58 -9.42 -16.34 -19.13
N THR A 59 -8.31 -17.07 -19.14
CA THR A 59 -7.48 -17.25 -17.94
C THR A 59 -6.82 -15.93 -17.53
N SER A 60 -6.45 -15.81 -16.25
CA SER A 60 -5.71 -14.64 -15.75
C SER A 60 -4.42 -14.39 -16.53
N LEU A 61 -3.72 -15.46 -16.91
CA LEU A 61 -2.50 -15.39 -17.71
C LEU A 61 -2.76 -14.75 -19.08
N GLU A 62 -3.73 -15.29 -19.83
CA GLU A 62 -4.13 -14.78 -21.14
C GLU A 62 -4.66 -13.35 -21.07
N TYR A 63 -5.35 -13.00 -19.99
CA TYR A 63 -5.82 -11.65 -19.71
C TYR A 63 -4.66 -10.67 -19.58
N TYR A 64 -3.66 -10.96 -18.74
CA TYR A 64 -2.49 -10.10 -18.55
C TYR A 64 -1.61 -10.04 -19.80
N GLU A 65 -1.43 -11.15 -20.52
CA GLU A 65 -0.74 -11.20 -21.81
C GLU A 65 -1.40 -10.30 -22.85
N THR A 66 -2.71 -10.44 -23.00
CA THR A 66 -3.49 -9.68 -23.97
C THR A 66 -3.53 -8.20 -23.61
N ALA A 67 -3.63 -7.88 -22.32
CA ALA A 67 -3.52 -6.51 -21.86
C ALA A 67 -2.14 -5.93 -22.20
N GLY A 68 -1.04 -6.63 -21.91
CA GLY A 68 0.31 -6.17 -22.27
C GLY A 68 0.49 -5.91 -23.76
N ILE A 69 0.00 -6.81 -24.61
CA ILE A 69 0.00 -6.63 -26.07
C ILE A 69 -0.85 -5.44 -26.48
N THR A 70 -2.07 -5.32 -25.94
CA THR A 70 -2.98 -4.19 -26.24
C THR A 70 -2.34 -2.85 -25.87
N TYR A 71 -1.65 -2.78 -24.74
CA TYR A 71 -0.96 -1.56 -24.30
C TYR A 71 0.16 -1.16 -25.27
N HIS A 72 0.96 -2.13 -25.70
CA HIS A 72 1.99 -1.92 -26.71
C HIS A 72 1.40 -1.49 -28.05
N THR A 73 0.39 -2.20 -28.54
CA THR A 73 -0.31 -1.92 -29.81
C THR A 73 -0.98 -0.55 -29.82
N CYS A 74 -1.56 -0.11 -28.72
CA CYS A 74 -2.18 1.22 -28.61
C CYS A 74 -1.16 2.36 -28.45
N GLY A 75 0.15 2.07 -28.43
CA GLY A 75 1.20 3.07 -28.28
C GLY A 75 1.18 3.76 -26.91
N ILE A 76 0.71 3.06 -25.89
CA ILE A 76 0.68 3.56 -24.51
C ILE A 76 2.10 3.46 -23.97
N THR A 77 2.88 4.50 -24.21
CA THR A 77 4.16 4.66 -23.53
C THR A 77 3.88 5.00 -22.07
N ASN A 78 4.55 4.30 -21.15
CA ASN A 78 4.43 4.52 -19.71
C ASN A 78 4.99 5.90 -19.33
N THR A 79 4.26 7.00 -19.59
CA THR A 79 4.73 8.37 -19.32
C THR A 79 4.29 8.91 -17.96
N VAL A 80 3.84 8.05 -17.06
CA VAL A 80 3.81 8.42 -15.65
C VAL A 80 4.80 7.54 -14.94
N GLU A 81 6.08 7.86 -15.09
CA GLU A 81 7.04 7.60 -14.01
C GLU A 81 6.52 8.38 -12.80
N VAL A 82 5.61 7.78 -12.03
CA VAL A 82 5.33 8.30 -10.69
C VAL A 82 6.62 8.04 -9.94
N SER A 83 7.51 9.03 -9.97
CA SER A 83 8.74 9.02 -9.21
C SER A 83 8.37 9.16 -7.73
N LEU A 84 7.93 8.05 -7.14
CA LEU A 84 7.73 7.90 -5.71
C LEU A 84 9.09 7.89 -4.99
N GLY A 85 10.20 7.68 -5.72
CA GLY A 85 11.57 7.69 -5.18
C GLY A 85 11.88 8.93 -4.32
N PRO A 86 11.71 10.16 -4.84
CA PRO A 86 11.83 11.40 -4.05
C PRO A 86 10.93 11.42 -2.81
N LEU A 87 9.66 10.98 -2.91
CA LEU A 87 8.74 10.94 -1.78
C LEU A 87 9.19 9.94 -0.71
N ILE A 88 9.64 8.76 -1.11
CA ILE A 88 10.21 7.73 -0.23
C ILE A 88 11.50 8.24 0.43
N ALA A 89 12.36 8.92 -0.32
CA ALA A 89 13.60 9.51 0.20
C ALA A 89 13.31 10.61 1.22
N ILE A 90 12.34 11.48 0.95
CA ILE A 90 11.91 12.54 1.86
C ILE A 90 11.33 11.93 3.13
N THR A 91 10.34 11.02 3.01
CA THR A 91 9.69 10.38 4.17
C THR A 91 10.66 9.58 5.03
N SER A 92 11.58 8.83 4.40
CA SER A 92 12.64 8.10 5.14
C SER A 92 13.62 9.04 5.84
N ALA A 93 14.00 10.18 5.23
CA ALA A 93 14.84 11.18 5.87
C ALA A 93 14.15 11.80 7.10
N PHE A 94 12.86 12.16 6.98
CA PHE A 94 12.07 12.63 8.10
C PHE A 94 12.00 11.58 9.22
N GLN A 95 11.77 10.30 8.87
CA GLN A 95 11.74 9.22 9.85
C GLN A 95 13.06 9.08 10.62
N LEU A 96 14.20 9.12 9.92
CA LEU A 96 15.52 9.06 10.55
C LEU A 96 15.77 10.26 11.48
N LEU A 97 15.34 11.45 11.06
CA LEU A 97 15.41 12.66 11.90
C LEU A 97 14.59 12.50 13.18
N PHE A 98 13.34 12.05 13.10
CA PHE A 98 12.49 11.82 14.27
C PHE A 98 13.05 10.73 15.18
N PHE A 99 13.56 9.65 14.59
CA PHE A 99 14.21 8.58 15.34
C PHE A 99 15.44 9.11 16.10
N ALA A 100 16.32 9.85 15.43
CA ALA A 100 17.49 10.45 16.04
C ALA A 100 17.11 11.45 17.16
N ALA A 101 16.13 12.32 16.89
CA ALA A 101 15.63 13.28 17.88
C ALA A 101 15.03 12.57 19.11
N ARG A 102 14.27 11.49 18.90
CA ARG A 102 13.69 10.69 19.99
C ARG A 102 14.79 10.02 20.82
N MET A 103 15.76 9.38 20.18
CA MET A 103 16.90 8.74 20.85
C MET A 103 17.74 9.76 21.63
N ALA A 104 18.01 10.92 21.05
CA ALA A 104 18.69 12.03 21.72
C ALA A 104 17.89 12.50 22.94
N SER A 105 16.57 12.63 22.84
CA SER A 105 15.71 13.07 23.95
C SER A 105 15.74 12.09 25.15
N ILE A 106 15.84 10.78 24.88
CA ILE A 106 15.97 9.75 25.91
C ILE A 106 17.37 9.80 26.55
N ARG A 107 18.42 9.96 25.73
CA ARG A 107 19.81 10.02 26.20
C ARG A 107 20.11 11.27 27.03
N ILE A 108 19.59 12.43 26.63
CA ILE A 108 19.77 13.71 27.35
C ILE A 108 19.08 13.67 28.71
N LYS A 109 17.91 13.03 28.81
CA LYS A 109 17.20 12.80 30.07
C LYS A 109 17.61 11.46 30.67
N ARG A 110 18.89 11.35 31.06
CA ARG A 110 19.60 10.14 31.52
C ARG A 110 18.88 9.31 32.62
N GLU A 111 17.91 9.88 33.32
CA GLU A 111 17.10 9.21 34.36
C GLU A 111 15.75 8.66 33.89
N ARG A 112 15.37 8.86 32.62
CA ARG A 112 14.08 8.39 32.09
C ARG A 112 14.17 6.89 31.74
N LYS A 113 13.40 6.06 32.45
CA LYS A 113 13.20 4.64 32.10
C LYS A 113 12.51 4.50 30.75
N TRP A 114 12.83 3.43 30.02
CA TRP A 114 12.13 3.05 28.80
C TRP A 114 10.64 2.87 29.09
N SER A 115 9.81 3.60 28.35
CA SER A 115 8.36 3.46 28.40
C SER A 115 7.86 2.67 27.19
N TRP A 116 6.66 2.09 27.30
CA TRP A 116 6.00 1.37 26.21
C TRP A 116 5.83 2.22 24.95
N GLU A 117 5.68 3.53 25.10
CA GLU A 117 5.69 4.51 24.01
C GLU A 117 7.02 4.51 23.23
N ASP A 118 8.16 4.38 23.92
CA ASP A 118 9.48 4.43 23.31
C ASP A 118 9.81 3.10 22.61
N ILE A 119 9.40 1.98 23.21
CA ILE A 119 9.56 0.64 22.63
C ILE A 119 8.74 0.52 21.35
N SER A 120 7.45 0.86 21.39
CA SER A 120 6.56 0.78 20.23
C SER A 120 6.98 1.71 19.09
N PHE A 121 7.47 2.91 19.41
CA PHE A 121 8.06 3.81 18.41
C PHE A 121 9.30 3.21 17.74
N VAL A 122 10.26 2.68 18.52
CA VAL A 122 11.47 2.07 17.98
C VAL A 122 11.14 0.85 17.10
N VAL A 123 10.21 0.00 17.54
CA VAL A 123 9.75 -1.15 16.75
C VAL A 123 9.12 -0.69 15.43
N SER A 124 8.24 0.32 15.46
CA SER A 124 7.65 0.90 14.24
C SER A 124 8.74 1.42 13.30
N SER A 125 9.72 2.16 13.81
CA SER A 125 10.81 2.70 12.99
C SER A 125 11.65 1.60 12.34
N VAL A 126 11.95 0.51 13.07
CA VAL A 126 12.69 -0.63 12.52
C VAL A 126 11.88 -1.30 11.40
N LEU A 127 10.58 -1.56 11.63
CA LEU A 127 9.71 -2.17 10.63
C LEU A 127 9.61 -1.33 9.36
N LEU A 128 9.49 -0.01 9.51
CA LEU A 128 9.45 0.88 8.36
C LEU A 128 10.77 0.85 7.58
N VAL A 129 11.93 0.82 8.25
CA VAL A 129 13.22 0.65 7.56
C VAL A 129 13.31 -0.68 6.81
N LEU A 130 12.75 -1.77 7.38
CA LEU A 130 12.67 -3.07 6.71
C LEU A 130 11.82 -3.06 5.44
N THR A 131 10.90 -2.10 5.26
CA THR A 131 10.14 -1.96 4.01
C THR A 131 10.97 -1.40 2.85
N LEU A 132 12.05 -0.65 3.11
CA LEU A 132 12.89 -0.03 2.05
C LEU A 132 13.47 -1.03 1.03
N PRO A 133 14.08 -2.17 1.42
CA PRO A 133 14.53 -3.17 0.46
C PRO A 133 13.36 -3.82 -0.28
N VAL A 134 12.21 -3.99 0.38
CA VAL A 134 11.00 -4.58 -0.23
C VAL A 134 10.47 -3.66 -1.34
N ILE A 135 10.36 -2.36 -1.07
CA ILE A 135 10.00 -1.35 -2.07
C ILE A 135 11.01 -1.33 -3.23
N SER A 136 12.29 -1.52 -2.94
CA SER A 136 13.34 -1.57 -3.97
C SER A 136 13.17 -2.80 -4.88
N LEU A 137 12.78 -3.94 -4.32
CA LEU A 137 12.43 -5.15 -5.08
C LEU A 137 11.14 -4.96 -5.88
N GLU A 138 10.12 -4.34 -5.31
CA GLU A 138 8.88 -3.98 -6.03
C GLU A 138 9.18 -3.10 -7.24
N ASN A 139 10.03 -2.09 -7.09
CA ASN A 139 10.49 -1.23 -8.18
C ASN A 139 11.26 -2.02 -9.24
N TYR A 140 12.11 -2.96 -8.83
CA TYR A 140 12.84 -3.85 -9.74
C TYR A 140 11.88 -4.72 -10.57
N TYR A 141 10.81 -5.23 -9.95
CA TYR A 141 9.79 -6.02 -10.64
C TYR A 141 8.86 -5.19 -11.51
N GLY A 142 8.77 -3.87 -11.28
CA GLY A 142 8.04 -2.92 -12.11
C GLY A 142 6.80 -2.29 -11.47
N PHE A 143 6.70 -2.23 -10.13
CA PHE A 143 5.58 -1.64 -9.37
C PHE A 143 5.13 -0.25 -9.83
N LEU A 144 6.07 0.57 -10.33
CA LEU A 144 5.81 1.93 -10.80
C LEU A 144 5.42 2.02 -12.28
N SER A 145 5.51 0.89 -13.00
CA SER A 145 4.90 0.72 -14.30
C SER A 145 3.53 0.05 -14.11
N ASN A 146 2.55 0.38 -14.95
CA ASN A 146 1.23 -0.24 -14.89
C ASN A 146 1.35 -1.77 -14.74
N ILE A 147 0.51 -2.40 -13.91
CA ILE A 147 0.49 -3.87 -13.71
C ILE A 147 0.43 -4.63 -15.05
N TRP A 148 -0.18 -3.99 -16.05
CA TRP A 148 -0.33 -4.41 -17.45
C TRP A 148 0.98 -4.48 -18.25
N THR A 149 2.04 -3.84 -17.77
CA THR A 149 3.36 -3.79 -18.39
C THR A 149 4.42 -4.54 -17.59
N LEU A 150 4.04 -5.11 -16.44
CA LEU A 150 4.87 -6.07 -15.75
C LEU A 150 5.14 -7.24 -16.68
N ARG A 151 6.40 -7.69 -16.75
CA ARG A 151 6.72 -8.94 -17.42
C ARG A 151 5.94 -10.04 -16.69
N ILE A 152 5.05 -10.72 -17.40
CA ILE A 152 4.19 -11.80 -16.88
C ILE A 152 4.99 -12.85 -16.09
N TRP A 153 6.25 -13.09 -16.47
CA TRP A 153 7.17 -14.01 -15.78
C TRP A 153 7.50 -13.63 -14.33
N ASN A 154 7.33 -12.36 -13.95
CA ASN A 154 7.68 -11.83 -12.63
C ASN A 154 6.46 -11.50 -11.76
N ILE A 155 5.23 -11.68 -12.26
CA ILE A 155 4.02 -11.22 -11.56
C ILE A 155 3.77 -12.00 -10.26
N ASP A 156 4.10 -13.30 -10.23
CA ASP A 156 3.97 -14.15 -9.04
C ASP A 156 4.95 -13.70 -7.94
N ASP A 157 6.20 -13.39 -8.31
CA ASP A 157 7.21 -12.92 -7.37
C ASP A 157 6.91 -11.51 -6.87
N PHE A 158 6.45 -10.65 -7.77
CA PHE A 158 5.91 -9.34 -7.41
C PHE A 158 4.80 -9.45 -6.37
N ALA A 159 3.82 -10.34 -6.58
CA ALA A 159 2.71 -10.54 -5.65
C ALA A 159 3.21 -11.01 -4.27
N LYS A 160 4.19 -11.92 -4.22
CA LYS A 160 4.81 -12.36 -2.95
C LYS A 160 5.53 -11.21 -2.23
N VAL A 161 6.28 -10.39 -2.96
CA VAL A 161 6.97 -9.22 -2.40
C VAL A 161 5.94 -8.21 -1.87
N PHE A 162 4.89 -7.93 -2.63
CA PHE A 162 3.80 -7.04 -2.23
C PHE A 162 3.03 -7.54 -1.00
N PHE A 163 2.85 -8.85 -0.88
CA PHE A 163 2.27 -9.47 0.32
C PHE A 163 3.15 -9.21 1.56
N CYS A 164 4.47 -9.41 1.45
CA CYS A 164 5.42 -9.12 2.51
C CYS A 164 5.44 -7.62 2.88
N TYR A 165 5.43 -6.74 1.88
CA TYR A 165 5.34 -5.29 2.06
C TYR A 165 4.08 -4.93 2.87
N SER A 166 2.92 -5.45 2.45
CA SER A 166 1.64 -5.19 3.10
C SER A 166 1.64 -5.55 4.59
N ILE A 167 2.27 -6.65 4.98
CA ILE A 167 2.42 -7.06 6.38
C ILE A 167 3.31 -6.10 7.16
N LEU A 168 4.53 -5.86 6.65
CA LEU A 168 5.52 -5.02 7.34
C LEU A 168 5.03 -3.59 7.49
N TYR A 169 4.46 -3.03 6.43
CA TYR A 169 3.90 -1.69 6.42
C TYR A 169 2.73 -1.57 7.40
N SER A 170 1.77 -2.50 7.35
CA SER A 170 0.61 -2.47 8.26
C SER A 170 1.01 -2.64 9.73
N LEU A 171 2.00 -3.50 10.02
CA LEU A 171 2.53 -3.63 11.38
C LEU A 171 3.24 -2.35 11.84
N SER A 172 3.99 -1.68 10.94
CA SER A 172 4.64 -0.40 11.25
C SER A 172 3.60 0.69 11.60
N LEU A 173 2.50 0.76 10.84
CA LEU A 173 1.37 1.68 11.06
C LEU A 173 0.64 1.37 12.37
N ALA A 174 0.40 0.10 12.67
CA ALA A 174 -0.21 -0.27 13.94
C ALA A 174 0.69 0.15 15.11
N MET A 175 1.99 -0.14 15.06
CA MET A 175 2.94 0.18 16.13
C MET A 175 3.11 1.68 16.37
N ILE A 176 3.09 2.52 15.32
CA ILE A 176 3.17 3.98 15.49
C ILE A 176 1.91 4.53 16.17
N LYS A 177 0.72 4.05 15.79
CA LYS A 177 -0.55 4.42 16.44
C LYS A 177 -0.57 4.01 17.90
N ILE A 178 -0.07 2.81 18.21
CA ILE A 178 0.10 2.34 19.59
C ILE A 178 1.03 3.26 20.40
N SER A 179 2.17 3.67 19.83
CA SER A 179 3.08 4.63 20.45
C SER A 179 2.41 5.97 20.75
N ILE A 180 1.64 6.48 19.80
CA ILE A 180 0.89 7.74 19.93
C ILE A 180 -0.14 7.65 21.05
N VAL A 181 -0.91 6.56 21.11
CA VAL A 181 -1.94 6.36 22.14
C VAL A 181 -1.31 6.21 23.53
N PHE A 182 -0.17 5.52 23.66
CA PHE A 182 0.57 5.48 24.92
C PHE A 182 1.08 6.86 25.35
N LEU A 183 1.55 7.68 24.41
CA LEU A 183 1.91 9.07 24.69
C LEU A 183 0.70 9.85 25.24
N TYR A 184 -0.51 9.62 24.72
CA TYR A 184 -1.72 10.27 25.23
C TYR A 184 -2.08 9.82 26.63
N LEU A 185 -2.00 8.52 26.93
CA LEU A 185 -2.24 8.02 28.28
C LEU A 185 -1.29 8.66 29.30
N ARG A 186 -0.06 8.96 28.89
CA ARG A 186 0.92 9.65 29.72
C ARG A 186 0.61 11.14 29.89
N ILE A 187 0.27 11.84 28.80
CA ILE A 187 0.02 13.30 28.81
C ILE A 187 -1.30 13.63 29.51
N PHE A 188 -2.38 12.93 29.17
CA PHE A 188 -3.74 13.22 29.62
C PHE A 188 -4.13 12.47 30.90
N ARG A 189 -3.16 11.91 31.64
CA ARG A 189 -3.41 11.10 32.85
C ARG A 189 -4.27 11.82 33.90
N ALA A 190 -4.23 13.16 33.94
CA ALA A 190 -4.94 13.99 34.92
C ALA A 190 -6.31 14.51 34.42
N GLN A 191 -6.75 14.18 33.20
CA GLN A 191 -7.97 14.73 32.58
C GLN A 191 -9.26 14.00 32.97
N GLY A 192 -9.20 13.06 33.91
CA GLY A 192 -10.34 12.31 34.42
C GLY A 192 -10.53 10.94 33.77
N VAL A 193 -11.42 10.16 34.39
CA VAL A 193 -11.62 8.74 34.12
C VAL A 193 -12.23 8.48 32.73
N LEU A 194 -13.13 9.35 32.27
CA LEU A 194 -13.76 9.24 30.95
C LEU A 194 -12.73 9.30 29.81
N VAL A 195 -11.83 10.29 29.86
CA VAL A 195 -10.78 10.50 28.85
C VAL A 195 -9.82 9.30 28.82
N HIS A 196 -9.49 8.76 29.99
CA HIS A 196 -8.70 7.54 30.10
C HIS A 196 -9.37 6.36 29.39
N TYR A 197 -10.66 6.11 29.62
CA TYR A 197 -11.39 5.04 28.95
C TYR A 197 -11.51 5.26 27.43
N ILE A 198 -11.67 6.50 26.97
CA ILE A 198 -11.69 6.81 25.52
C ILE A 198 -10.34 6.47 24.87
N ILE A 199 -9.23 6.84 25.50
CA ILE A 199 -7.89 6.58 24.98
C ILE A 199 -7.60 5.07 24.97
N VAL A 200 -7.94 4.35 26.05
CA VAL A 200 -7.80 2.88 26.11
C VAL A 200 -8.71 2.21 25.08
N GLY A 201 -9.95 2.67 24.92
CA GLY A 201 -10.87 2.18 23.90
C GLY A 201 -10.33 2.38 22.48
N THR A 202 -9.71 3.53 22.22
CA THR A 202 -9.03 3.83 20.94
C THR A 202 -7.89 2.85 20.68
N GLN A 203 -7.09 2.54 21.70
CA GLN A 203 -6.02 1.55 21.60
C GLN A 203 -6.55 0.16 21.22
N VAL A 204 -7.60 -0.29 21.92
CA VAL A 204 -8.23 -1.60 21.67
C VAL A 204 -8.80 -1.65 20.26
N PHE A 205 -9.49 -0.60 19.83
CA PHE A 205 -10.06 -0.50 18.49
C PHE A 205 -8.98 -0.55 17.40
N ASN A 206 -7.85 0.16 17.58
CA ASN A 206 -6.72 0.11 16.66
C ASN A 206 -6.12 -1.31 16.53
N VAL A 207 -5.96 -2.02 17.66
CA VAL A 207 -5.46 -3.40 17.65
C VAL A 207 -6.45 -4.34 16.95
N ILE A 208 -7.76 -4.17 17.17
CA ILE A 208 -8.80 -4.97 16.51
C ILE A 208 -8.76 -4.78 15.00
N ILE A 209 -8.72 -3.54 14.50
CA ILE A 209 -8.63 -3.27 13.05
C ILE A 209 -7.40 -3.94 12.46
N PHE A 210 -6.25 -3.83 13.12
CA PHE A 210 -5.01 -4.44 12.66
C PHE A 210 -5.11 -5.98 12.59
N ILE A 211 -5.68 -6.62 13.61
CA ILE A 211 -5.87 -8.08 13.63
C ILE A 211 -6.83 -8.51 12.51
N ILE A 212 -7.95 -7.80 12.32
CA ILE A 212 -8.91 -8.09 11.25
C ILE A 212 -8.21 -7.98 9.88
N PHE A 213 -7.39 -6.96 9.67
CA PHE A 213 -6.63 -6.81 8.44
C PHE A 213 -5.64 -7.97 8.23
N LEU A 214 -4.87 -8.34 9.25
CA LEU A 214 -3.93 -9.47 9.13
C LEU A 214 -4.65 -10.78 8.82
N VAL A 215 -5.73 -11.08 9.54
CA VAL A 215 -6.54 -12.28 9.28
C VAL A 215 -7.12 -12.22 7.87
N GLY A 216 -7.65 -11.07 7.46
CA GLY A 216 -8.13 -10.85 6.09
C GLY A 216 -7.02 -11.08 5.07
N LEU A 217 -5.80 -10.63 5.32
CA LEU A 217 -4.68 -10.81 4.39
C LEU A 217 -4.29 -12.29 4.23
N PHE A 218 -4.19 -13.04 5.34
CA PHE A 218 -3.78 -14.45 5.30
C PHE A 218 -4.89 -15.42 4.86
N PHE A 219 -6.16 -15.07 5.08
CA PHE A 219 -7.30 -15.97 4.86
C PHE A 219 -8.27 -15.49 3.76
N ALA A 220 -8.06 -14.32 3.16
CA ALA A 220 -8.93 -13.83 2.07
C ALA A 220 -8.95 -14.80 0.89
N CYS A 221 -7.80 -15.32 0.49
CA CYS A 221 -7.69 -16.23 -0.64
C CYS A 221 -7.68 -17.68 -0.16
N GLN A 222 -8.51 -18.51 -0.79
CA GLN A 222 -8.63 -19.93 -0.48
C GLN A 222 -8.31 -20.75 -1.73
N PRO A 223 -7.15 -21.44 -1.80
CA PRO A 223 -6.04 -21.44 -0.84
C PRO A 223 -5.20 -20.14 -0.91
N LEU A 224 -4.40 -19.84 0.13
CA LEU A 224 -3.53 -18.65 0.14
C LEU A 224 -2.58 -18.61 -1.07
N ALA A 225 -2.14 -19.77 -1.57
CA ALA A 225 -1.33 -19.89 -2.77
C ALA A 225 -1.95 -19.21 -4.00
N TYR A 226 -3.28 -19.16 -4.07
CA TYR A 226 -4.02 -18.51 -5.16
C TYR A 226 -3.70 -17.00 -5.26
N TYR A 227 -3.29 -16.35 -4.16
CA TYR A 227 -2.96 -14.92 -4.14
C TYR A 227 -1.84 -14.53 -5.11
N TRP A 228 -0.87 -15.42 -5.34
CA TRP A 228 0.31 -15.17 -6.17
C TRP A 228 0.42 -16.16 -7.33
N SER A 229 -0.64 -16.89 -7.67
CA SER A 229 -0.67 -17.89 -8.75
C SER A 229 -1.28 -17.32 -10.01
N TYR A 230 -0.66 -16.29 -10.60
CA TYR A 230 -1.14 -15.69 -11.84
C TYR A 230 -0.62 -16.44 -13.06
N ALA A 231 0.63 -16.93 -13.01
CA ALA A 231 1.26 -17.67 -14.12
C ALA A 231 0.77 -19.13 -14.22
N ALA A 232 0.46 -19.76 -13.08
CA ALA A 232 -0.08 -21.11 -13.02
C ALA A 232 -1.34 -21.10 -12.14
N PRO A 233 -2.54 -20.91 -12.73
CA PRO A 233 -3.75 -20.75 -11.96
C PRO A 233 -4.06 -22.01 -11.16
N VAL A 234 -4.10 -21.84 -9.84
CA VAL A 234 -4.62 -22.85 -8.90
C VAL A 234 -6.13 -22.62 -8.78
N ASN A 235 -6.93 -23.66 -8.57
CA ASN A 235 -8.34 -23.45 -8.26
C ASN A 235 -8.47 -22.74 -6.91
N GLY A 236 -9.07 -21.56 -6.91
CA GLY A 236 -9.28 -20.78 -5.71
C GLY A 236 -10.10 -19.54 -5.96
N THR A 237 -10.43 -18.84 -4.88
CA THR A 237 -11.18 -17.57 -4.93
C THR A 237 -10.53 -16.57 -4.00
N CYS A 238 -10.42 -15.32 -4.44
CA CYS A 238 -10.09 -14.16 -3.61
C CYS A 238 -11.21 -13.11 -3.71
N PRO A 239 -11.48 -12.35 -2.64
CA PRO A 239 -12.20 -11.09 -2.74
C PRO A 239 -11.44 -10.10 -3.61
N ASP A 240 -12.18 -9.18 -4.22
CA ASP A 240 -11.62 -8.11 -5.04
C ASP A 240 -10.53 -7.32 -4.26
N PRO A 241 -9.33 -7.18 -4.83
CA PRO A 241 -8.21 -6.53 -4.14
C PRO A 241 -8.43 -5.01 -3.97
N ILE A 242 -9.16 -4.37 -4.87
CA ILE A 242 -9.47 -2.93 -4.83
C ILE A 242 -10.45 -2.67 -3.69
N ASP A 243 -11.56 -3.41 -3.64
CA ASP A 243 -12.56 -3.25 -2.58
C ASP A 243 -11.95 -3.51 -1.20
N ARG A 244 -11.16 -4.59 -1.06
CA ARG A 244 -10.45 -4.91 0.18
C ARG A 244 -9.48 -3.78 0.57
N GLY A 245 -8.71 -3.26 -0.38
CA GLY A 245 -7.78 -2.16 -0.17
C GLY A 245 -8.49 -0.88 0.27
N LEU A 246 -9.60 -0.53 -0.38
CA LEU A 246 -10.40 0.66 -0.07
C LEU A 246 -10.97 0.63 1.34
N VAL A 247 -11.52 -0.52 1.77
CA VAL A 247 -12.05 -0.67 3.13
C VAL A 247 -10.95 -0.46 4.16
N TYR A 248 -9.80 -1.11 3.98
CA TYR A 248 -8.68 -0.98 4.91
C TYR A 248 -8.12 0.44 4.95
N ALA A 249 -7.85 1.04 3.78
CA ALA A 249 -7.36 2.40 3.68
C ALA A 249 -8.30 3.39 4.36
N SER A 250 -9.61 3.28 4.11
CA SER A 250 -10.63 4.15 4.70
C SER A 250 -10.65 4.06 6.23
N LEU A 251 -10.68 2.84 6.79
CA LEU A 251 -10.66 2.64 8.24
C LEU A 251 -9.37 3.17 8.87
N ASN A 252 -8.23 2.94 8.21
CA ASN A 252 -6.95 3.39 8.69
C ASN A 252 -6.85 4.93 8.71
N THR A 253 -7.31 5.60 7.64
CA THR A 253 -7.37 7.06 7.54
C THR A 253 -8.34 7.68 8.55
N ILE A 254 -9.51 7.07 8.76
CA ILE A 254 -10.46 7.53 9.80
C ILE A 254 -9.81 7.45 11.19
N MET A 255 -9.06 6.38 11.48
CA MET A 255 -8.31 6.27 12.73
C MET A 255 -7.27 7.37 12.87
N ASP A 256 -6.57 7.73 11.79
CA ASP A 256 -5.60 8.82 11.82
C ASP A 256 -6.28 10.16 12.13
N ALA A 257 -7.39 10.46 11.46
CA ALA A 257 -8.19 11.64 11.76
C ALA A 257 -8.70 11.66 13.21
N TRP A 258 -9.14 10.51 13.74
CA TRP A 258 -9.57 10.39 15.13
C TRP A 258 -8.43 10.67 16.12
N LEU A 259 -7.24 10.12 15.88
CA LEU A 259 -6.06 10.37 16.71
C LEU A 259 -5.61 11.85 16.66
N LEU A 260 -5.87 12.57 15.56
CA LEU A 260 -5.66 14.02 15.48
C LEU A 260 -6.70 14.80 16.30
N VAL A 261 -7.97 14.40 16.26
CA VAL A 261 -9.08 15.12 16.92
C VAL A 261 -9.08 14.94 18.43
N LEU A 262 -8.79 13.74 18.91
CA LEU A 262 -8.74 13.40 20.34
C LEU A 262 -7.95 14.42 21.18
N PRO A 263 -6.67 14.70 20.92
CA PRO A 263 -5.87 15.67 21.67
C PRO A 263 -6.37 17.10 21.50
N MET A 264 -6.89 17.48 20.33
CA MET A 264 -7.41 18.83 20.09
C MET A 264 -8.59 19.12 21.02
N SER A 265 -9.52 18.17 21.18
CA SER A 265 -10.62 18.32 22.14
C SER A 265 -10.14 18.54 23.58
N GLN A 266 -9.05 17.87 23.98
CA GLN A 266 -8.51 17.92 25.34
C GLN A 266 -7.67 19.16 25.61
N ILE A 267 -6.88 19.63 24.62
CA ILE A 267 -6.00 20.80 24.73
C ILE A 267 -6.80 22.09 24.94
N TRP A 268 -8.01 22.18 24.39
CA TRP A 268 -8.90 23.32 24.64
C TRP A 268 -9.43 23.34 26.08
N SER A 269 -9.55 22.18 26.72
CA SER A 269 -9.93 22.08 28.14
C SER A 269 -8.76 22.38 29.09
N MET A 270 -7.52 22.19 28.64
CA MET A 270 -6.33 22.40 29.47
C MET A 270 -5.76 23.82 29.32
N GLY A 271 -5.58 24.48 30.46
CA GLY A 271 -4.81 25.72 30.62
C GLY A 271 -3.30 25.57 30.37
N LEU A 272 -2.89 24.78 29.37
CA LEU A 272 -1.50 24.63 28.95
C LEU A 272 -0.95 25.95 28.38
N SER A 273 0.30 26.25 28.73
CA SER A 273 1.04 27.37 28.15
C SER A 273 1.13 27.25 26.62
N TRP A 274 1.09 28.38 25.91
CA TRP A 274 1.09 28.42 24.43
C TRP A 274 2.25 27.62 23.80
N ARG A 275 3.42 27.58 24.44
CA ARG A 275 4.59 26.82 23.98
C ARG A 275 4.38 25.31 24.00
N SER A 276 3.70 24.79 25.02
CA SER A 276 3.35 23.37 25.10
C SER A 276 2.23 23.01 24.12
N LYS A 277 1.26 23.92 23.91
CA LYS A 277 0.24 23.75 22.87
C LYS A 277 0.87 23.66 21.48
N LEU A 278 1.85 24.52 21.18
CA LEU A 278 2.53 24.53 19.89
C LEU A 278 3.33 23.24 19.65
N GLY A 279 4.08 22.75 20.63
CA GLY A 279 4.84 21.50 20.49
C GLY A 279 3.97 20.27 20.27
N VAL A 280 2.76 20.26 20.85
CA VAL A 280 1.78 19.21 20.62
C VAL A 280 1.15 19.37 19.23
N LEU A 281 0.74 20.59 18.85
CA LEU A 281 0.18 20.88 17.54
C LEU A 281 1.14 20.55 16.39
N THR A 282 2.44 20.83 16.53
CA THR A 282 3.45 20.51 15.51
C THR A 282 3.66 19.00 15.37
N MET A 283 3.68 18.25 16.48
CA MET A 283 3.70 16.78 16.43
C MET A 283 2.48 16.21 15.71
N PHE A 284 1.33 16.91 15.77
CA PHE A 284 0.10 16.51 15.11
C PHE A 284 0.04 16.83 13.63
N SER A 285 0.51 18.01 13.22
CA SER A 285 0.56 18.40 11.81
C SER A 285 1.46 17.49 10.97
N LEU A 286 2.41 16.80 11.59
CA LEU A 286 3.35 15.90 10.91
C LEU A 286 2.76 14.51 10.61
N GLY A 287 1.66 14.11 11.27
CA GLY A 287 0.94 12.86 10.96
C GLY A 287 -0.07 12.99 9.81
N LEU A 288 -0.10 14.14 9.15
CA LEU A 288 -1.03 14.49 8.05
C LEU A 288 -0.41 14.31 6.66
N VAL A 289 0.81 13.76 6.59
CA VAL A 289 1.59 13.50 5.37
C VAL A 289 1.85 12.01 5.23
#